data_AF-A0A8H7DQ10-F1
#
_entry.id   AF-A0A8H7DQ10-F1
#
_cell.length_a   1.000
_cell.length_b   1.000
_cell.length_c   1.000
_cell.angle_alpha   90.00
_cell.angle_beta   90.00
_cell.angle_gamma   90.00
#
_symmetry.space_group_name_H-M   'P 1'
#
loop_
_entity.id
_entity.type
_entity.pdbx_description
1 polymer ?
#
loop_
_entity_poly.entity_id
_entity_poly.type
_entity_poly.pdbx_seq_one_letter_code
_entity_poly.pdbx_strand_id
1 'polypeptide(L)'
;MDGSRPLTFATRSYSQSSFTVSNTQDASLSFSFNGTAVEIFGAKRGNHGDYQITIDNVTSTSSGRADPSVFKTSLFSISNLAQGIHTVTLTNKPTDNNHNFVDIDFVSQDDDKLMVKTYQDTDPSFSYTPPNVWTTNPDQIGLFNAGSGQ
;
A
#
# COMPACT_ATOMS: atom_id res chain seq x y z
N MET A 1 -35.99 -3.88 21.29
CA MET A 1 -35.51 -3.49 19.95
C MET A 1 -34.04 -3.86 19.92
N ASP A 2 -33.76 -5.02 19.36
CA ASP A 2 -32.41 -5.58 19.23
C ASP A 2 -31.73 -4.90 18.03
N GLY A 3 -30.65 -4.16 18.30
CA GLY A 3 -29.92 -3.34 17.34
C GLY A 3 -28.88 -4.09 16.52
N SER A 4 -28.94 -5.42 16.42
CA SER A 4 -28.07 -6.19 15.54
C SER A 4 -28.55 -6.11 14.08
N ARG A 5 -28.15 -5.05 13.37
CA ARG A 5 -28.23 -5.05 11.90
C ARG A 5 -27.45 -6.27 11.40
N PRO A 6 -28.08 -7.21 10.65
CA PRO A 6 -27.41 -8.43 10.24
C PRO A 6 -26.21 -8.08 9.35
N LEU A 7 -25.09 -8.76 9.57
CA LEU A 7 -23.80 -8.57 8.89
C LEU A 7 -23.93 -8.57 7.35
N THR A 8 -25.02 -9.14 6.83
CA THR A 8 -25.36 -9.26 5.39
C THR A 8 -25.63 -7.94 4.67
N PHE A 9 -26.02 -6.86 5.36
CA PHE A 9 -26.17 -5.54 4.74
C PHE A 9 -24.87 -4.72 4.80
N ALA A 10 -24.02 -4.97 5.80
CA ALA A 10 -22.74 -4.27 5.94
C ALA A 10 -21.74 -4.75 4.89
N THR A 11 -21.70 -6.05 4.58
CA THR A 11 -20.76 -6.62 3.61
C THR A 11 -20.78 -5.91 2.25
N ARG A 12 -21.95 -5.62 1.68
CA ARG A 12 -22.08 -4.93 0.36
C ARG A 12 -21.42 -3.54 0.31
N SER A 13 -21.19 -2.92 1.45
CA SER A 13 -20.55 -1.61 1.54
C SER A 13 -19.03 -1.69 1.46
N TYR A 14 -18.43 -2.88 1.62
CA TYR A 14 -17.00 -3.13 1.53
C TYR A 14 -16.58 -3.62 0.13
N SER A 15 -15.29 -3.53 -0.16
CA SER A 15 -14.72 -4.10 -1.37
C SER A 15 -14.98 -5.60 -1.45
N GLN A 16 -15.36 -6.07 -2.64
CA GLN A 16 -15.69 -7.48 -2.90
C GLN A 16 -16.72 -8.09 -1.92
N SER A 17 -17.51 -7.25 -1.25
CA SER A 17 -18.44 -7.66 -0.19
C SER A 17 -17.80 -8.38 1.01
N SER A 18 -16.56 -8.03 1.38
CA SER A 18 -15.80 -8.69 2.45
C SER A 18 -15.05 -7.69 3.34
N PHE A 19 -14.84 -8.03 4.62
CA PHE A 19 -13.98 -7.29 5.54
C PHE A 19 -13.50 -8.20 6.67
N THR A 20 -12.41 -7.82 7.33
CA THR A 20 -11.93 -8.46 8.56
C THR A 20 -12.21 -7.55 9.75
N VAL A 21 -12.74 -8.08 10.85
CA VAL A 21 -13.13 -7.31 12.03
C VAL A 21 -12.62 -7.94 13.31
N SER A 22 -12.21 -7.11 14.25
CA SER A 22 -11.89 -7.51 15.62
C SER A 22 -12.50 -6.56 16.62
N ASN A 23 -12.87 -7.07 17.78
CA ASN A 23 -13.22 -6.30 18.96
C ASN A 23 -12.31 -6.59 20.17
N THR A 24 -11.24 -7.33 19.93
CA THR A 24 -10.26 -7.68 20.96
C THR A 24 -9.24 -6.57 21.06
N GLN A 25 -9.02 -6.06 22.28
CA GLN A 25 -7.95 -5.11 22.55
C GLN A 25 -6.61 -5.73 22.12
N ASP A 26 -5.72 -4.91 21.55
CA ASP A 26 -4.39 -5.30 21.07
C ASP A 26 -4.37 -6.26 19.86
N ALA A 27 -5.53 -6.61 19.29
CA ALA A 27 -5.57 -7.28 17.99
C ALA A 27 -4.97 -6.37 16.90
N SER A 28 -4.15 -6.94 16.01
CA SER A 28 -3.40 -6.16 15.03
C SER A 28 -3.42 -6.76 13.62
N LEU A 29 -3.32 -5.86 12.64
CA LEU A 29 -2.95 -6.13 11.26
C LEU A 29 -1.50 -5.67 11.07
N SER A 30 -0.66 -6.48 10.42
CA SER A 30 0.67 -6.06 9.96
C SER A 30 0.79 -6.30 8.46
N PHE A 31 1.31 -5.30 7.74
CA PHE A 31 1.49 -5.34 6.30
C PHE A 31 2.85 -4.75 5.92
N SER A 32 3.66 -5.54 5.22
CA SER A 32 4.95 -5.10 4.68
C SER A 32 4.85 -4.86 3.18
N PHE A 33 5.45 -3.78 2.71
CA PHE A 33 5.44 -3.38 1.31
C PHE A 33 6.80 -2.82 0.89
N ASN A 34 7.13 -2.90 -0.40
CA ASN A 34 8.30 -2.24 -0.96
C ASN A 34 7.84 -1.12 -1.89
N GLY A 35 7.92 0.14 -1.45
CA GLY A 35 7.34 1.27 -2.17
C GLY A 35 7.55 2.59 -1.43
N THR A 36 6.87 3.64 -1.89
CA THR A 36 6.96 4.99 -1.31
C THR A 36 5.66 5.48 -0.67
N ALA A 37 4.56 4.74 -0.82
CA ALA A 37 3.26 5.10 -0.29
C ALA A 37 2.41 3.87 0.06
N VAL A 38 1.55 4.00 1.07
CA VAL A 38 0.57 2.98 1.45
C VAL A 38 -0.66 3.64 2.05
N GLU A 39 -1.83 3.03 1.83
CA GLU A 39 -3.09 3.43 2.43
C GLU A 39 -3.89 2.22 2.89
N ILE A 40 -4.38 2.26 4.13
CA ILE A 40 -5.21 1.23 4.75
C ILE A 40 -6.65 1.70 4.76
N PHE A 41 -7.55 0.90 4.20
CA PHE A 41 -8.98 1.17 4.14
C PHE A 41 -9.78 0.25 5.06
N GLY A 42 -10.88 0.80 5.58
CA GLY A 42 -11.86 0.07 6.38
C GLY A 42 -13.16 0.87 6.48
N ALA A 43 -13.80 0.81 7.64
CA ALA A 43 -14.94 1.62 7.97
C ALA A 43 -14.73 2.38 9.29
N LYS A 44 -15.38 3.55 9.37
CA LYS A 44 -15.57 4.27 10.62
C LYS A 44 -17.02 4.18 11.04
N ARG A 45 -17.29 3.71 12.26
CA ARG A 45 -18.66 3.37 12.71
C ARG A 45 -18.88 3.73 14.17
N GLY A 46 -20.15 3.83 14.56
CA GLY A 46 -20.52 4.28 15.90
C GLY A 46 -20.04 3.37 17.04
N ASN A 47 -19.74 2.10 16.75
CA ASN A 47 -19.23 1.08 17.68
C ASN A 47 -17.71 0.86 17.58
N HIS A 48 -16.99 1.68 16.80
CA HIS A 48 -15.54 1.55 16.62
C HIS A 48 -14.78 2.40 17.65
N GLY A 49 -13.66 1.84 18.10
CA GLY A 49 -12.76 2.47 19.08
C GLY A 49 -11.59 3.20 18.45
N ASP A 50 -10.67 3.60 19.32
CA ASP A 50 -9.37 4.11 18.90
C ASP A 50 -8.47 2.97 18.44
N TYR A 51 -7.60 3.27 17.48
CA TYR A 51 -6.56 2.37 17.00
C TYR A 51 -5.24 3.14 16.90
N GLN A 52 -4.15 2.37 16.93
CA GLN A 52 -2.80 2.87 16.83
C GLN A 52 -2.17 2.39 15.52
N ILE A 53 -1.52 3.28 14.80
CA ILE A 53 -0.72 2.96 13.62
C ILE A 53 0.74 3.09 13.98
N THR A 54 1.54 2.08 13.65
CA THR A 54 2.99 2.14 13.70
C THR A 54 3.54 1.88 12.31
N ILE A 55 4.34 2.81 11.76
CA ILE A 55 5.11 2.62 10.53
C ILE A 55 6.56 3.00 10.80
N ASP A 56 7.49 2.11 10.46
CA ASP A 56 8.94 2.31 10.65
C ASP A 56 9.32 2.87 12.04
N ASN A 57 8.66 2.35 13.08
CA ASN A 57 8.80 2.73 14.49
C ASN A 57 8.19 4.10 14.88
N VAL A 58 7.59 4.82 13.95
CA VAL A 58 6.80 6.02 14.25
C VAL A 58 5.36 5.61 14.52
N THR A 59 4.81 6.08 15.65
CA THR A 59 3.50 5.64 16.11
C THR A 59 2.54 6.82 16.27
N SER A 60 1.31 6.67 15.81
CA SER A 60 0.23 7.64 15.95
C SER A 60 -1.08 6.96 16.37
N THR A 61 -1.96 7.71 17.01
CA THR A 61 -3.31 7.24 17.41
C THR A 61 -4.36 7.92 16.56
N SER A 62 -5.41 7.20 16.20
CA SER A 62 -6.56 7.72 15.45
C SER A 62 -7.84 7.04 15.92
N SER A 63 -8.98 7.66 15.64
CA SER A 63 -10.29 7.12 16.01
C SER A 63 -11.00 6.47 14.82
N GLY A 64 -11.51 5.27 15.04
CA GLY A 64 -12.38 4.57 14.09
C GLY A 64 -13.84 5.03 14.18
N ARG A 65 -14.16 5.99 15.04
CA ARG A 65 -15.55 6.34 15.32
C ARG A 65 -16.14 7.30 14.28
N ALA A 66 -17.33 6.98 13.78
CA ALA A 66 -18.15 7.90 12.99
C ALA A 66 -19.64 7.55 13.08
N ASP A 67 -20.49 8.58 13.14
CA ASP A 67 -21.94 8.48 13.01
C ASP A 67 -22.44 9.64 12.15
N PRO A 68 -22.97 9.40 10.92
CA PRO A 68 -23.26 8.09 10.33
C PRO A 68 -22.00 7.27 9.98
N SER A 69 -22.18 5.96 9.79
CA SER A 69 -21.11 5.04 9.39
C SER A 69 -20.56 5.39 7.99
N VAL A 70 -19.24 5.34 7.84
CA VAL A 70 -18.53 5.58 6.58
C VAL A 70 -17.72 4.33 6.22
N PHE A 71 -17.87 3.83 5.01
CA PHE A 71 -17.23 2.59 4.52
C PHE A 71 -16.23 2.89 3.41
N LYS A 72 -15.29 1.99 3.15
CA LYS A 72 -14.20 2.17 2.16
C LYS A 72 -13.47 3.50 2.36
N THR A 73 -13.23 3.85 3.62
CA THR A 73 -12.61 5.11 4.02
C THR A 73 -11.19 4.87 4.52
N SER A 74 -10.33 5.86 4.32
CA SER A 74 -8.96 5.82 4.79
C SER A 74 -8.91 5.78 6.32
N LEU A 75 -8.27 4.75 6.85
CA LEU A 75 -7.89 4.65 8.26
C LEU A 75 -6.48 5.17 8.49
N PHE A 76 -5.61 5.04 7.49
CA PHE A 76 -4.26 5.55 7.51
C PHE A 76 -3.76 5.71 6.07
N SER A 77 -3.07 6.81 5.80
CA SER A 77 -2.40 7.07 4.52
C SER A 77 -1.05 7.73 4.79
N ILE A 78 -0.04 7.32 4.04
CA ILE A 78 1.28 7.95 4.03
C ILE A 78 1.88 7.86 2.64
N SER A 79 2.61 8.91 2.26
CA SER A 79 3.33 9.02 1.00
C SER A 79 4.71 9.63 1.23
N ASN A 80 5.51 9.73 0.17
CA ASN A 80 6.88 10.28 0.21
C ASN A 80 7.83 9.54 1.15
N LEU A 81 7.61 8.24 1.38
CA LEU A 81 8.60 7.38 2.01
C LEU A 81 9.80 7.19 1.06
N ALA A 82 10.97 6.91 1.62
CA ALA A 82 12.10 6.49 0.79
C ALA A 82 11.75 5.17 0.09
N GLN A 83 12.19 4.94 -1.15
CA GLN A 83 11.97 3.63 -1.78
C GLN A 83 12.64 2.54 -0.95
N GLY A 84 11.86 1.57 -0.48
CA GLY A 84 12.39 0.46 0.28
C GLY A 84 11.29 -0.38 0.91
N ILE A 85 11.69 -1.37 1.71
CA ILE A 85 10.77 -2.20 2.47
C ILE A 85 10.35 -1.44 3.73
N HIS A 86 9.03 -1.26 3.87
CA HIS A 86 8.37 -0.65 5.01
C HIS A 86 7.41 -1.65 5.64
N THR A 87 7.10 -1.47 6.92
CA THR A 87 6.07 -2.26 7.60
C THR A 87 5.15 -1.36 8.38
N VAL A 88 3.85 -1.44 8.08
CA VAL A 88 2.79 -0.75 8.82
C VAL A 88 2.03 -1.76 9.68
N THR A 89 1.77 -1.38 10.93
CA THR A 89 0.95 -2.16 11.88
C THR A 89 -0.19 -1.30 12.39
N LEU A 90 -1.42 -1.79 12.25
CA LEU A 90 -2.61 -1.19 12.87
C LEU A 90 -3.01 -2.06 14.05
N THR A 91 -3.13 -1.47 15.24
CA THR A 91 -3.49 -2.17 16.47
C THR A 91 -4.76 -1.57 17.08
N ASN A 92 -5.72 -2.42 17.43
CA ASN A 92 -6.94 -2.01 18.12
C ASN A 92 -6.62 -1.56 19.56
N LYS A 93 -6.92 -0.31 19.91
CA LYS A 93 -6.61 0.30 21.21
C LYS A 93 -7.87 0.96 21.81
N PRO A 94 -8.95 0.19 22.02
CA PRO A 94 -10.18 0.75 22.51
C PRO A 94 -10.04 1.28 23.94
N THR A 95 -10.74 2.37 24.24
CA THR A 95 -10.75 3.01 25.57
C THR A 95 -11.92 2.55 26.43
N ASP A 96 -12.91 1.88 25.82
CA ASP A 96 -14.06 1.29 26.50
C ASP A 96 -14.60 0.05 25.74
N ASN A 97 -15.52 -0.69 26.37
CA ASN A 97 -16.09 -1.93 25.82
C ASN A 97 -17.27 -1.71 24.85
N ASN A 98 -17.83 -0.51 24.78
CA ASN A 98 -18.94 -0.17 23.87
C ASN A 98 -18.41 0.27 22.50
N HIS A 99 -17.17 0.75 22.45
CA HIS A 99 -16.46 1.23 21.27
C HIS A 99 -15.16 0.44 21.11
N ASN A 100 -15.28 -0.88 20.88
CA ASN A 100 -14.11 -1.77 20.87
C ASN A 100 -13.78 -2.36 19.51
N PHE A 101 -14.55 -2.05 18.47
CA PHE A 101 -14.36 -2.63 17.15
C PHE A 101 -13.36 -1.84 16.29
N VAL A 102 -12.66 -2.58 15.43
CA VAL A 102 -11.99 -2.07 14.24
C VAL A 102 -12.24 -3.04 13.09
N ASP A 103 -12.35 -2.53 11.87
CA ASP A 103 -12.39 -3.34 10.67
C ASP A 103 -11.37 -2.88 9.62
N ILE A 104 -10.97 -3.82 8.79
CA ILE A 104 -10.06 -3.64 7.67
C ILE A 104 -10.76 -4.21 6.43
N ASP A 105 -10.80 -3.42 5.38
CA ASP A 105 -11.33 -3.82 4.08
C ASP A 105 -10.18 -4.29 3.18
N PHE A 106 -9.30 -3.36 2.79
CA PHE A 106 -8.14 -3.63 1.94
C PHE A 106 -7.01 -2.63 2.23
N VAL A 107 -5.83 -2.97 1.73
CA VAL A 107 -4.67 -2.07 1.70
C VAL A 107 -4.34 -1.79 0.24
N SER A 108 -4.13 -0.53 -0.10
CA SER A 108 -3.57 -0.14 -1.39
C SER A 108 -2.15 0.36 -1.20
N GLN A 109 -1.28 -0.02 -2.11
CA GLN A 109 0.06 0.52 -2.24
C GLN A 109 0.11 1.25 -3.56
N ASP A 110 0.57 2.51 -3.55
CA ASP A 110 0.88 3.22 -4.78
C ASP A 110 2.37 3.04 -5.06
N ASP A 111 2.68 2.33 -6.16
CA ASP A 111 4.04 2.09 -6.60
C ASP A 111 4.36 3.12 -7.69
N ASP A 112 4.43 4.39 -7.29
CA ASP A 112 4.72 5.55 -8.17
C ASP A 112 6.09 5.44 -8.87
N LYS A 113 6.87 4.40 -8.58
CA LYS A 113 8.11 4.09 -9.27
C LYS A 113 8.11 2.63 -9.73
N LEU A 114 7.62 2.41 -10.94
CA LEU A 114 8.24 1.39 -11.79
C LEU A 114 9.75 1.60 -11.71
N MET A 115 10.48 0.68 -11.07
CA MET A 115 11.95 0.73 -11.08
C MET A 115 12.43 0.44 -12.51
N VAL A 116 12.47 1.46 -13.36
CA VAL A 116 13.04 1.36 -14.70
C VAL A 116 14.56 1.35 -14.54
N LYS A 117 15.15 0.16 -14.65
CA LYS A 117 16.61 0.02 -14.71
C LYS A 117 17.04 0.03 -16.17
N THR A 118 17.53 1.18 -16.62
CA THR A 118 18.17 1.31 -17.94
C THR A 118 19.62 0.84 -17.82
N TYR A 119 19.99 -0.14 -18.63
CA TYR A 119 21.37 -0.59 -18.78
C TYR A 119 21.89 -0.08 -20.12
N GLN A 120 23.13 0.39 -20.13
CA GLN A 120 23.83 0.70 -21.38
C GLN A 120 24.25 -0.63 -22.05
N ASP A 121 24.33 -0.62 -23.37
CA ASP A 121 24.83 -1.74 -24.18
C ASP A 121 26.31 -2.10 -23.86
N THR A 122 27.03 -1.18 -23.20
CA THR A 122 28.36 -1.37 -22.63
C THR A 122 28.39 -1.99 -21.23
N ASP A 123 27.24 -2.26 -20.61
CA ASP A 123 27.17 -2.86 -19.28
C ASP A 123 27.75 -4.30 -19.29
N PRO A 124 28.53 -4.72 -18.26
CA PRO A 124 29.16 -6.05 -18.21
C PRO A 124 28.19 -7.25 -18.27
N SER A 125 26.89 -7.01 -18.06
CA SER A 125 25.85 -8.03 -18.24
C SER A 125 25.54 -8.33 -19.71
N PHE A 126 25.97 -7.49 -20.65
CA PHE A 126 25.86 -7.71 -22.09
C PHE A 126 27.04 -8.54 -22.60
N SER A 127 26.75 -9.56 -23.40
CA SER A 127 27.75 -10.38 -24.08
C SER A 127 27.40 -10.53 -25.55
N TYR A 128 28.35 -10.21 -26.43
CA TYR A 128 28.18 -10.18 -27.87
C TYR A 128 28.91 -11.35 -28.50
N THR A 129 28.18 -12.25 -29.18
CA THR A 129 28.76 -13.44 -29.81
C THR A 129 28.19 -13.66 -31.23
N PRO A 130 29.05 -13.90 -32.25
CA PRO A 130 30.50 -13.79 -32.19
C PRO A 130 30.93 -12.31 -32.06
N PRO A 131 31.94 -11.98 -31.23
CA PRO A 131 32.22 -10.57 -30.90
C PRO A 131 32.54 -9.69 -32.12
N ASN A 132 33.04 -10.28 -33.20
CA ASN A 132 33.53 -9.59 -34.39
C ASN A 132 32.45 -9.23 -35.43
N VAL A 133 31.18 -9.60 -35.22
CA VAL A 133 30.07 -9.21 -36.11
C VAL A 133 29.19 -8.10 -35.54
N TRP A 134 29.40 -7.74 -34.27
CA TRP A 134 28.76 -6.59 -33.62
C TRP A 134 29.70 -5.38 -33.73
N THR A 135 29.17 -4.22 -34.12
CA THR A 135 29.96 -2.99 -34.33
C THR A 135 29.29 -1.81 -33.64
N THR A 136 30.08 -0.96 -33.01
CA THR A 136 29.66 0.36 -32.50
C THR A 136 29.84 1.45 -33.56
N ASN A 137 30.31 1.10 -34.76
CA ASN A 137 30.59 2.03 -35.85
C ASN A 137 29.92 1.55 -37.15
N PRO A 138 28.59 1.72 -37.28
CA PRO A 138 27.85 1.31 -38.47
C PRO A 138 28.10 2.26 -39.66
N ASP A 139 27.90 1.77 -40.88
CA ASP A 139 27.91 2.62 -42.06
C ASP A 139 26.77 3.66 -42.00
N GLN A 140 27.03 4.89 -42.46
CA GLN A 140 26.06 5.99 -42.49
C GLN A 140 25.59 6.53 -41.11
N ILE A 141 26.52 6.68 -40.16
CA ILE A 141 26.29 7.28 -38.82
C ILE A 141 25.48 8.59 -38.85
N GLY A 142 25.65 9.40 -39.90
CA GLY A 142 24.96 10.68 -40.08
C GLY A 142 23.46 10.60 -40.40
N LEU A 143 22.88 9.41 -40.57
CA LEU A 143 21.44 9.20 -40.79
C LEU A 143 20.68 8.84 -39.50
N PHE A 144 21.38 8.57 -38.40
CA PHE A 144 20.77 8.26 -37.11
C PHE A 144 20.61 9.53 -36.26
N ASN A 145 19.41 9.73 -35.70
CA ASN A 145 19.16 10.85 -34.77
C ASN A 145 20.09 10.73 -33.55
N ALA A 146 20.76 11.83 -33.20
CA ALA A 146 21.82 12.00 -32.20
C ALA A 146 23.28 11.72 -32.64
N GLY A 147 23.55 11.25 -33.86
CA GLY A 147 24.90 11.31 -34.45
C GLY A 147 26.01 10.51 -33.76
N SER A 148 25.68 9.67 -32.78
CA SER A 148 26.59 8.66 -32.23
C SER A 148 25.84 7.33 -32.18
N GLY A 149 26.25 6.40 -33.03
CA GLY A 149 26.23 5.00 -32.61
C GLY A 149 27.25 4.91 -31.47
N GLN A 150 26.75 5.01 -30.24
CA GLN A 150 27.46 4.66 -29.03
C GLN A 150 26.54 3.78 -28.20
#